data_AF-A0A9E2VL81-F1
#
_entry.id   AF-A0A9E2VL81-F1
#
_cell.length_a   1.000
_cell.length_b   1.000
_cell.length_c   1.000
_cell.angle_alpha   90.00
_cell.angle_beta   90.00
_cell.angle_gamma   90.00
#
_symmetry.space_group_name_H-M   'P 1'
#
loop_
_entity.id
_entity.type
_entity.pdbx_description
1 polymer ?
#
loop_
_entity_poly.entity_id
_entity_poly.type
_entity_poly.pdbx_seq_one_letter_code
_entity_poly.pdbx_strand_id
1 'polypeptide(L)' 'MRPDPEIEEIRAVRHRISAECGHDPKRLVERYRKLSRRLRRTGRFQFAAGRKPRRA' A
#
# COMPACT_ATOMS: atom_id res chain seq x y z
N MET A 1 0.43 -22.93 8.80
CA MET A 1 1.33 -22.23 7.85
C MET A 1 2.39 -21.51 8.68
N ARG A 2 3.68 -21.66 8.38
CA ARG A 2 4.73 -20.92 9.10
C ARG A 2 4.64 -19.43 8.71
N PRO A 3 4.76 -18.49 9.67
CA PRO A 3 4.76 -17.07 9.35
C PRO A 3 5.99 -16.77 8.48
N ASP A 4 5.76 -16.05 7.39
CA ASP A 4 6.83 -15.57 6.52
C ASP A 4 7.37 -14.26 7.11
N PRO A 5 8.66 -14.19 7.50
CA PRO A 5 9.22 -13.02 8.16
C PRO A 5 9.11 -11.74 7.31
N GLU A 6 9.19 -11.86 5.98
CA GLU A 6 9.08 -10.72 5.07
C GLU A 6 7.63 -10.21 5.01
N ILE A 7 6.66 -11.12 5.05
CA ILE A 7 5.24 -10.78 5.14
C ILE A 7 4.90 -10.11 6.49
N GLU A 8 5.49 -10.58 7.59
CA GLU A 8 5.29 -9.98 8.92
C GLU A 8 5.86 -8.55 8.99
N GLU A 9 7.02 -8.30 8.38
CA GLU A 9 7.56 -6.95 8.30
C GLU A 9 6.63 -6.01 7.51
N ILE A 10 6.10 -6.48 6.38
CA ILE A 10 5.11 -5.72 5.59
C ILE A 10 3.87 -5.39 6.42
N ARG A 11 3.39 -6.35 7.24
CA ARG A 11 2.24 -6.13 8.14
C ARG A 11 2.56 -5.09 9.22
N ALA A 12 3.72 -5.19 9.84
CA ALA A 12 4.16 -4.25 10.87
C ALA A 12 4.30 -2.82 10.32
N VAL A 13 4.85 -2.65 9.12
CA VAL A 13 4.89 -1.36 8.42
C VAL A 13 3.48 -0.84 8.13
N ARG A 14 2.58 -1.68 7.59
CA ARG A 14 1.19 -1.28 7.31
C ARG A 14 0.43 -0.87 8.58
N HIS A 15 0.68 -1.54 9.69
CA HIS A 15 0.07 -1.21 10.98
C HIS A 15 0.51 0.18 11.46
N ARG A 16 1.82 0.48 11.42
CA ARG A 16 2.36 1.81 11.73
C ARG A 16 1.76 2.90 10.87
N ILE A 17 1.67 2.66 9.56
CA ILE A 17 1.03 3.58 8.61
C ILE A 17 -0.45 3.81 8.95
N SER A 18 -1.17 2.77 9.35
CA SER A 18 -2.56 2.87 9.77
C SER A 18 -2.70 3.75 11.02
N ALA A 19 -1.83 3.55 12.01
CA ALA A 19 -1.80 4.37 13.22
C ALA A 19 -1.50 5.85 12.92
N GLU A 20 -0.55 6.15 12.03
CA GLU A 20 -0.26 7.52 11.57
C GLU A 20 -1.48 8.19 10.90
N CYS A 21 -2.34 7.40 10.25
CA CYS A 21 -3.58 7.88 9.65
C CYS A 21 -4.76 7.95 10.64
N GLY A 22 -4.56 7.63 11.92
CA GLY A 22 -5.62 7.53 12.92
C GLY A 22 -6.61 6.39 12.66
N HIS A 23 -6.14 5.32 12.01
CA HIS A 23 -6.94 4.19 11.55
C HIS A 23 -8.12 4.56 10.64
N ASP A 24 -8.12 5.77 10.04
CA ASP A 24 -9.12 6.21 9.08
C ASP A 24 -8.82 5.65 7.67
N PRO A 25 -9.71 4.80 7.11
CA PRO A 25 -9.53 4.24 5.78
C PRO A 25 -9.41 5.29 4.66
N LYS A 26 -10.12 6.43 4.77
CA LYS A 26 -10.07 7.49 3.76
C LYS A 26 -8.69 8.14 3.73
N ARG A 27 -8.16 8.50 4.91
CA ARG A 27 -6.81 9.07 5.06
C ARG A 27 -5.74 8.08 4.64
N LEU A 28 -5.91 6.80 4.95
CA LEU A 28 -5.02 5.73 4.53
C LEU A 28 -4.93 5.61 3.00
N VAL A 29 -6.07 5.57 2.31
CA VAL A 29 -6.12 5.54 0.84
C VAL A 29 -5.49 6.80 0.23
N GLU A 30 -5.75 7.97 0.81
CA GLU A 30 -5.15 9.22 0.34
C GLU A 30 -3.62 9.22 0.47
N ARG A 31 -3.09 8.74 1.61
CA ARG A 31 -1.65 8.57 1.84
C ARG A 31 -1.02 7.65 0.79
N TYR A 32 -1.63 6.50 0.51
CA TYR A 32 -1.14 5.58 -0.52
C TYR A 32 -1.21 6.16 -1.94
N ARG A 33 -2.26 6.92 -2.28
CA ARG A 33 -2.36 7.63 -3.57
C ARG A 33 -1.25 8.68 -3.72
N LYS A 34 -0.95 9.44 -2.67
CA LYS A 34 0.16 10.41 -2.64
C LYS A 34 1.52 9.70 -2.83
N LEU A 35 1.74 8.61 -2.08
CA LEU A 35 2.96 7.81 -2.18
C LEU A 35 3.14 7.20 -3.58
N SER A 36 2.10 6.56 -4.13
CA SER A 36 2.15 5.98 -5.48
C SER A 36 2.48 7.02 -6.54
N ARG A 37 1.87 8.22 -6.48
CA ARG A 37 2.21 9.33 -7.39
C ARG A 37 3.68 9.74 -7.26
N ARG A 38 4.22 9.83 -6.05
CA ARG A 38 5.65 10.15 -5.84
C ARG A 38 6.56 9.08 -6.44
N LEU A 39 6.30 7.81 -6.15
CA LEU A 39 7.12 6.68 -6.62
C LEU A 39 7.02 6.46 -8.14
N ARG A 40 5.88 6.76 -8.77
CA ARG A 40 5.76 6.75 -10.23
C ARG A 40 6.67 7.79 -10.88
N ARG A 41 6.81 8.98 -10.29
CA ARG A 41 7.69 10.04 -10.81
C ARG A 41 9.17 9.68 -10.73
N THR A 42 9.57 8.81 -9.80
CA THR A 42 10.98 8.44 -9.66
C THR A 42 11.45 7.46 -10.74
N GLY A 43 10.56 6.83 -11.52
CA GLY A 43 10.92 5.83 -12.53
C GLY A 43 11.48 4.50 -11.99
N ARG A 44 11.88 4.45 -10.71
CA ARG A 44 12.49 3.29 -10.03
C ARG A 44 11.61 2.04 -9.97
N PHE A 45 10.29 2.18 -10.09
CA PHE A 45 9.35 1.07 -9.88
C PHE A 45 8.42 0.90 -11.08
N GLN A 46 8.29 -0.35 -11.56
CA GLN A 46 7.21 -0.72 -12.48
C GLN A 46 5.94 -1.03 -11.67
N PHE A 47 4.91 -0.21 -11.86
CA PHE A 47 3.60 -0.46 -11.29
C PHE A 47 2.81 -1.38 -12.21
N ALA A 48 2.24 -2.46 -11.67
CA ALA A 48 1.33 -3.30 -12.42
C ALA A 48 0.17 -2.47 -13.00
N ALA A 49 -0.18 -2.73 -14.26
CA ALA A 49 -1.40 -2.18 -14.84
C ALA A 49 -2.58 -2.67 -13.98
N GLY A 50 -3.40 -1.74 -13.49
CA GLY A 50 -4.53 -2.09 -12.62
C GLY A 50 -5.38 -3.17 -13.27
N ARG A 51 -5.66 -4.27 -12.57
CA ARG A 51 -6.63 -5.26 -13.04
C ARG A 51 -7.95 -4.52 -13.29
N LYS A 52 -8.50 -4.62 -14.51
CA LYS A 52 -9.87 -4.16 -14.76
C LYS A 52 -10.78 -4.84 -13.73
N PRO A 53 -11.74 -4.13 -13.12
CA PRO A 53 -12.69 -4.78 -12.22
C PRO A 53 -13.34 -5.92 -13.00
N ARG A 54 -13.34 -7.14 -12.44
CA ARG A 54 -14.19 -8.21 -12.96
C ARG A 54 -15.61 -7.68 -12.82
N ARG A 55 -16.24 -7.32 -13.94
CA ARG A 55 -17.68 -7.08 -13.97
C ARG A 55 -18.33 -8.38 -13.50
N ALA A 56 -19.07 -8.30 -12.40
CA ALA A 56 -19.97 -9.37 -11.98
C ALA A 56 -21.16 -9.43 -12.95
#